data_AF-A0A7S1Z753-F1
#
_entry.id   AF-A0A7S1Z753-F1
#
_cell.length_a   1.000
_cell.length_b   1.000
_cell.length_c   1.000
_cell.angle_alpha   90.00
_cell.angle_beta   90.00
_cell.angle_gamma   90.00
#
_symmetry.space_group_name_H-M   'P 1'
#
loop_
_entity.id
_entity.type
_entity.pdbx_description
1 polymer ?
#
loop_
_entity_poly.entity_id
_entity_poly.type
_entity_poly.pdbx_seq_one_letter_code
_entity_poly.pdbx_strand_id
1 'polypeptide(L)'
;MARVAPSPAALAALAALLLTYLCPASAFVPLPASSAPLGSTALRAASKLTPPKFDKTAQKWEATCVEEGYGPLGSLLRFGPVPFLKRVSDSDAYEQAVLKYQAAERCDRMEAQGNMDAYFENPGDWTLQKMEEKKGGYKRDYTKIDAKKVALTLTWAVFVTSILVSIGNDVVSGSYCVENPQAPFCRVFFGTG
;
A
#
# COMPACT_ATOMS: atom_id res chain seq x y z
N MET A 1 -15.12 16.57 -40.63
CA MET A 1 -14.79 15.38 -39.82
C MET A 1 -15.68 15.39 -38.59
N ALA A 2 -16.69 14.53 -38.54
CA ALA A 2 -17.61 14.45 -37.40
C ALA A 2 -16.97 13.60 -36.29
N ARG A 3 -16.87 14.14 -35.07
CA ARG A 3 -16.43 13.37 -33.89
C ARG A 3 -17.53 12.38 -33.53
N VAL A 4 -17.26 11.09 -33.65
CA VAL A 4 -18.16 10.02 -33.19
C VAL A 4 -18.07 10.00 -31.66
N ALA A 5 -19.19 10.22 -30.98
CA ALA A 5 -19.24 10.17 -29.53
C ALA A 5 -19.08 8.71 -29.06
N PRO A 6 -18.23 8.42 -28.05
CA PRO A 6 -18.05 7.08 -27.55
C PRO A 6 -19.35 6.58 -26.89
N SER A 7 -19.73 5.34 -27.22
CA SER A 7 -20.88 4.66 -26.61
C SER A 7 -20.72 4.55 -25.09
N PRO A 8 -21.81 4.68 -24.30
CA PRO A 8 -21.76 4.50 -22.84
C PRO A 8 -21.22 3.11 -22.43
N ALA A 9 -21.30 2.10 -23.32
CA ALA A 9 -20.70 0.79 -23.10
C ALA A 9 -19.16 0.81 -23.10
N ALA A 10 -18.53 1.71 -23.87
CA ALA A 10 -17.07 1.85 -23.92
C ALA A 10 -16.53 2.52 -22.65
N LEU A 11 -17.28 3.46 -22.07
CA LEU A 11 -16.95 4.08 -20.77
C LEU A 11 -17.04 3.08 -19.62
N ALA A 12 -18.04 2.19 -19.64
CA ALA A 12 -18.18 1.14 -18.64
C ALA A 12 -17.06 0.07 -18.72
N ALA A 13 -16.61 -0.28 -19.93
CA ALA A 13 -15.50 -1.22 -20.13
C ALA A 13 -14.15 -0.64 -19.66
N LEU A 14 -13.92 0.66 -19.84
CA LEU A 14 -12.75 1.38 -19.31
C LEU A 14 -12.73 1.44 -17.78
N ALA A 15 -13.88 1.67 -17.15
CA ALA A 15 -14.01 1.61 -15.70
C ALA A 15 -13.76 0.20 -15.15
N ALA A 16 -14.23 -0.84 -15.84
CA ALA A 16 -13.99 -2.24 -15.47
C ALA A 16 -12.52 -2.66 -15.62
N LEU A 17 -11.82 -2.17 -16.65
CA LEU A 17 -10.38 -2.42 -16.85
C LEU A 17 -9.51 -1.67 -15.83
N LEU A 18 -9.92 -0.49 -15.36
CA LEU A 18 -9.20 0.23 -14.30
C LEU A 18 -9.34 -0.44 -12.93
N LEU A 19 -10.46 -1.14 -12.65
CA LEU A 19 -10.67 -1.84 -11.38
C LEU A 19 -9.94 -3.19 -11.27
N THR A 20 -9.59 -3.85 -12.38
CA THR A 20 -8.90 -5.15 -12.36
C THR A 20 -7.38 -5.04 -12.21
N TYR A 21 -6.77 -3.87 -12.43
CA TYR A 21 -5.32 -3.66 -12.31
C TYR A 21 -4.84 -3.24 -10.91
N LEU A 22 -5.73 -3.12 -9.92
CA LEU A 22 -5.38 -2.77 -8.53
C LEU A 22 -4.82 -3.95 -7.71
N CYS A 23 -4.58 -5.12 -8.32
CA CYS A 23 -4.06 -6.29 -7.61
C CYS A 23 -2.81 -6.90 -8.28
N PRO A 24 -1.63 -6.25 -8.21
CA PRO A 24 -0.37 -6.97 -8.41
C PRO A 24 -0.03 -7.69 -7.10
N ALA A 25 -0.70 -8.80 -6.83
CA ALA A 25 -0.18 -9.77 -5.87
C ALA A 25 0.98 -10.51 -6.56
N SER A 26 2.19 -10.38 -6.01
CA SER A 26 3.36 -11.22 -6.32
C SER A 26 4.16 -10.85 -7.59
N ALA A 27 5.03 -9.84 -7.50
CA ALA A 27 6.06 -9.68 -8.54
C ALA A 27 7.38 -9.03 -8.08
N PHE A 28 7.78 -9.13 -6.81
CA PHE A 28 9.13 -8.69 -6.43
C PHE A 28 9.71 -9.59 -5.33
N VAL A 29 10.42 -10.63 -5.73
CA VAL A 29 11.40 -11.31 -4.87
C VAL A 29 12.72 -10.53 -5.01
N PRO A 30 13.20 -9.81 -3.99
CA PRO A 30 14.51 -9.17 -4.07
C PRO A 30 15.61 -10.21 -3.82
N LEU A 31 16.61 -10.26 -4.72
CA LEU A 31 17.89 -10.93 -4.47
C LEU A 31 18.67 -10.23 -3.34
N PRO A 32 19.51 -10.96 -2.57
CA PRO A 32 20.30 -10.38 -1.48
C PRO A 32 21.52 -9.64 -2.04
N ALA A 33 21.53 -8.31 -1.94
CA ALA A 33 22.74 -7.51 -2.08
C ALA A 33 23.36 -7.26 -0.70
N SER A 34 24.44 -7.98 -0.44
CA SER A 34 25.40 -7.74 0.63
C SER A 34 26.19 -6.45 0.37
N SER A 35 26.18 -5.51 1.32
CA SER A 35 27.38 -4.85 1.88
C SER A 35 27.05 -3.60 2.73
N ALA A 36 27.40 -3.73 4.02
CA ALA A 36 27.90 -2.76 5.01
C ALA A 36 27.26 -1.37 5.26
N PRO A 37 27.33 -0.86 6.52
CA PRO A 37 26.55 0.27 6.99
C PRO A 37 27.35 1.59 6.96
N LEU A 38 26.72 2.67 6.48
CA LEU A 38 27.17 4.03 6.80
C LEU A 38 26.12 4.69 7.69
N GLY A 39 26.54 4.97 8.92
CA GLY A 39 25.70 5.40 10.02
C GLY A 39 25.04 6.75 9.79
N SER A 40 23.84 6.86 10.35
CA SER A 40 23.33 8.12 10.87
C SER A 40 22.61 7.81 12.17
N THR A 41 23.29 8.15 13.26
CA THR A 41 22.82 7.97 14.64
C THR A 41 21.82 9.09 14.94
N ALA A 42 20.56 8.90 14.56
CA ALA A 42 19.47 9.73 15.07
C ALA A 42 19.06 9.20 16.44
N LEU A 43 19.52 9.86 17.50
CA LEU A 43 19.03 9.70 18.87
C LEU A 43 17.53 10.05 18.89
N ARG A 44 16.65 9.04 18.82
CA ARG A 44 15.24 9.20 19.17
C ARG A 44 15.12 9.23 20.69
N ALA A 45 14.65 10.36 21.20
CA ALA A 45 14.26 10.53 22.58
C ALA A 45 13.25 9.42 22.95
N ALA A 46 13.59 8.62 23.96
CA ALA A 46 12.67 7.66 24.55
C ALA A 46 11.59 8.44 25.30
N SER A 47 10.44 8.66 24.65
CA SER A 47 9.22 9.06 25.35
C SER A 47 8.98 8.05 26.46
N LYS A 48 8.70 8.55 27.66
CA LYS A 48 8.36 7.72 28.84
C LYS A 48 7.06 6.98 28.53
N LEU A 49 7.20 5.80 27.94
CA LEU A 49 6.11 4.92 27.54
C LEU A 49 5.36 4.42 28.77
N THR A 50 4.33 5.16 29.18
CA THR A 50 3.26 4.58 29.99
C THR A 50 2.49 3.59 29.12
N PRO A 51 2.53 2.28 29.41
CA PRO A 51 1.86 1.30 28.57
C PRO A 51 0.35 1.57 28.54
N PRO A 52 -0.33 1.28 27.41
CA PRO A 52 -1.78 1.39 27.33
C PRO A 52 -2.44 0.42 28.31
N LYS A 53 -3.59 0.82 28.85
CA LYS A 53 -4.34 0.05 29.84
C LYS A 53 -5.51 -0.66 29.18
N PHE A 54 -5.72 -1.91 29.56
CA PHE A 54 -6.90 -2.66 29.14
C PHE A 54 -8.05 -2.38 30.10
N ASP A 55 -9.12 -1.75 29.60
CA ASP A 55 -10.38 -1.64 30.34
C ASP A 55 -11.15 -2.95 30.23
N LYS A 56 -11.29 -3.64 31.37
CA LYS A 56 -12.02 -4.91 31.48
C LYS A 56 -13.53 -4.72 31.27
N THR A 57 -14.03 -3.50 31.43
CA THR A 57 -15.46 -3.15 31.31
C THR A 57 -15.85 -2.99 29.85
N ALA A 58 -15.09 -2.21 29.09
CA ALA A 58 -15.29 -2.02 27.66
C ALA A 58 -14.69 -3.13 26.78
N GLN A 59 -13.85 -4.02 27.33
CA GLN A 59 -13.04 -5.00 26.58
C GLN A 59 -12.17 -4.35 25.50
N LYS A 60 -11.70 -3.11 25.76
CA LYS A 60 -10.92 -2.28 24.84
C LYS A 60 -9.64 -1.79 25.50
N TRP A 61 -8.61 -1.60 24.68
CA TRP A 61 -7.38 -0.93 25.05
C TRP A 61 -7.57 0.58 24.92
N GLU A 62 -7.14 1.31 25.94
CA GLU A 62 -7.15 2.77 25.95
C GLU A 62 -5.72 3.30 26.04
N ALA A 63 -5.44 4.33 25.25
CA ALA A 63 -4.15 5.02 25.27
C ALA A 63 -4.03 5.86 26.55
N THR A 64 -2.96 5.63 27.31
CA THR A 64 -2.70 6.36 28.56
C THR A 64 -2.18 7.79 28.31
N CYS A 65 -1.72 8.07 27.09
CA CYS A 65 -1.21 9.37 26.66
C CYS A 65 -1.43 9.57 25.15
N VAL A 66 -1.54 10.83 24.71
CA VAL A 66 -1.66 11.20 23.29
C VAL A 66 -0.27 11.09 22.66
N GLU A 67 0.12 9.88 22.27
CA GLU A 67 1.32 9.68 21.46
C GLU A 67 0.98 9.85 19.98
N GLU A 68 1.77 10.68 19.29
CA GLU A 68 1.56 11.01 17.90
C GLU A 68 2.11 9.88 17.01
N GLY A 69 1.21 9.15 16.38
CA GLY A 69 1.55 8.15 15.37
C GLY A 69 1.61 8.76 13.96
N TYR A 70 2.07 7.99 12.97
CA TYR A 70 1.94 8.43 11.58
C TYR A 70 0.53 8.11 11.05
N GLY A 71 -0.04 9.04 10.28
CA GLY A 71 -1.38 8.92 9.71
C GLY A 71 -1.49 7.86 8.60
N PRO A 72 -2.70 7.61 8.07
CA PRO A 72 -2.96 6.59 7.04
C PRO A 72 -2.08 6.72 5.79
N LEU A 73 -1.80 7.95 5.34
CA LEU A 73 -0.88 8.19 4.22
C LEU A 73 0.54 7.67 4.51
N GLY A 74 0.96 7.74 5.77
CA GLY A 74 2.24 7.18 6.20
C GLY A 74 2.30 5.66 6.12
N SER A 75 1.15 4.97 6.27
CA SER A 75 1.05 3.52 6.03
C SER A 75 1.08 3.19 4.56
N LEU A 76 0.35 3.96 3.74
CA LEU A 76 0.34 3.79 2.29
C LEU A 76 1.75 3.85 1.70
N LEU A 77 2.55 4.82 2.15
CA LEU A 77 3.92 5.01 1.67
C LEU A 77 4.90 3.94 2.17
N ARG A 78 4.63 3.28 3.30
CA ARG A 78 5.57 2.32 3.94
C ARG A 78 5.25 0.87 3.61
N PHE A 79 3.98 0.51 3.66
CA PHE A 79 3.47 -0.87 3.63
C PHE A 79 2.41 -1.07 2.53
N GLY A 80 2.15 -0.03 1.74
CA GLY A 80 1.25 -0.12 0.59
C GLY A 80 -0.24 0.00 0.94
N PRO A 81 -1.12 -0.39 -0.01
CA PRO A 81 -2.53 -0.04 0.03
C PRO A 81 -3.34 -0.82 1.05
N VAL A 82 -2.92 -2.04 1.41
CA VAL A 82 -3.67 -2.91 2.33
C VAL A 82 -3.83 -2.30 3.73
N PRO A 83 -2.76 -1.92 4.44
CA PRO A 83 -2.90 -1.27 5.75
C PRO A 83 -3.54 0.12 5.66
N PHE A 84 -3.36 0.83 4.54
CA PHE A 84 -4.09 2.08 4.29
C PHE A 84 -5.60 1.86 4.27
N LEU A 85 -6.07 0.90 3.47
CA LEU A 85 -7.48 0.56 3.38
C LEU A 85 -8.01 0.10 4.74
N LYS A 86 -7.25 -0.72 5.49
CA LYS A 86 -7.66 -1.18 6.81
C LYS A 86 -7.83 -0.04 7.82
N ARG A 87 -6.94 0.96 7.79
CA ARG A 87 -7.04 2.16 8.64
C ARG A 87 -8.23 3.05 8.27
N VAL A 88 -8.62 3.07 6.99
CA VAL A 88 -9.76 3.85 6.51
C VAL A 88 -11.09 3.10 6.75
N SER A 89 -11.13 1.79 6.55
CA SER A 89 -12.35 1.00 6.69
C SER A 89 -12.66 0.59 8.13
N ASP A 90 -11.63 0.23 8.90
CA ASP A 90 -11.76 -0.37 10.24
C ASP A 90 -10.79 0.29 11.23
N SER A 91 -10.90 1.62 11.39
CA SER A 91 -9.99 2.40 12.22
C SER A 91 -9.94 1.95 13.69
N ASP A 92 -11.09 1.61 14.30
CA ASP A 92 -11.14 1.16 15.71
C ASP A 92 -10.42 -0.18 15.90
N ALA A 93 -10.70 -1.16 15.04
CA ALA A 93 -10.04 -2.47 15.11
C ALA A 93 -8.53 -2.36 14.88
N TYR A 94 -8.12 -1.46 13.99
CA TYR A 94 -6.71 -1.14 13.77
C TYR A 94 -6.05 -0.56 15.02
N GLU A 95 -6.64 0.47 15.63
CA GLU A 95 -6.10 1.11 16.84
C GLU A 95 -6.03 0.12 18.02
N GLN A 96 -7.04 -0.73 18.19
CA GLN A 96 -7.03 -1.77 19.20
C GLN A 96 -5.88 -2.78 19.00
N ALA A 97 -5.56 -3.13 17.75
CA ALA A 97 -4.43 -4.00 17.45
C ALA A 97 -3.08 -3.33 17.78
N VAL A 98 -2.92 -2.06 17.43
CA VAL A 98 -1.72 -1.26 17.76
C VAL A 98 -1.53 -1.15 19.26
N LEU A 99 -2.57 -0.78 20.01
CA LEU A 99 -2.47 -0.63 21.46
C LEU A 99 -2.19 -1.96 22.16
N LYS A 100 -2.81 -3.06 21.69
CA LYS A 100 -2.51 -4.41 22.18
C LYS A 100 -1.05 -4.78 21.96
N TYR A 101 -0.50 -4.48 20.78
CA TYR A 101 0.89 -4.74 20.45
C TYR A 101 1.84 -3.88 21.30
N GLN A 102 1.50 -2.60 21.47
CA GLN A 102 2.24 -1.65 22.30
C GLN A 102 2.30 -2.12 23.75
N ALA A 103 1.19 -2.63 24.30
CA ALA A 103 1.16 -3.22 25.65
C ALA A 103 2.01 -4.49 25.78
N ALA A 104 1.96 -5.36 24.78
CA ALA A 104 2.64 -6.66 24.80
C ALA A 104 4.16 -6.51 24.69
N GLU A 105 4.64 -5.72 23.72
CA GLU A 105 6.06 -5.58 23.40
C GLU A 105 6.71 -4.36 24.07
N ARG A 106 5.91 -3.52 24.76
CA ARG A 106 6.36 -2.29 25.44
C ARG A 106 7.19 -1.37 24.55
N CYS A 107 6.75 -1.23 23.30
CA CYS A 107 7.41 -0.40 22.29
C CYS A 107 6.71 0.95 22.11
N ASP A 108 7.35 1.86 21.37
CA ASP A 108 6.77 3.17 21.02
C ASP A 108 5.55 3.02 20.10
N ARG A 109 4.60 3.98 20.15
CA ARG A 109 3.41 3.92 19.30
C ARG A 109 3.74 3.83 17.81
N MET A 110 4.77 4.54 17.34
CA MET A 110 5.17 4.45 15.93
C MET A 110 5.75 3.08 15.56
N GLU A 111 6.51 2.46 16.48
CA GLU A 111 7.03 1.12 16.28
C GLU A 111 5.88 0.10 16.27
N ALA A 112 4.91 0.24 17.17
CA ALA A 112 3.72 -0.59 17.21
C ALA A 112 2.90 -0.47 15.92
N GLN A 113 2.69 0.75 15.42
CA GLN A 113 2.02 0.98 14.14
C GLN A 113 2.77 0.34 12.97
N GLY A 114 4.10 0.50 12.91
CA GLY A 114 4.93 -0.15 11.88
C GLY A 114 4.82 -1.67 11.90
N ASN A 115 4.81 -2.28 13.09
CA ASN A 115 4.66 -3.73 13.22
C ASN A 115 3.26 -4.21 12.82
N MET A 116 2.22 -3.48 13.19
CA MET A 116 0.85 -3.86 12.81
C MET A 116 0.59 -3.64 11.31
N ASP A 117 1.12 -2.58 10.72
CA ASP A 117 1.01 -2.38 9.27
C ASP A 117 1.75 -3.49 8.49
N ALA A 118 2.93 -3.91 8.95
CA ALA A 118 3.65 -5.05 8.37
C ALA A 118 2.88 -6.38 8.53
N TYR A 119 2.26 -6.60 9.70
CA TYR A 119 1.40 -7.76 9.94
C TYR A 119 0.18 -7.79 9.00
N PHE A 120 -0.46 -6.66 8.77
CA PHE A 120 -1.62 -6.57 7.87
C PHE A 120 -1.23 -6.69 6.39
N GLU A 121 -0.05 -6.23 5.99
CA GLU A 121 0.48 -6.41 4.65
C GLU A 121 0.80 -7.89 4.37
N ASN A 122 1.56 -8.54 5.27
CA ASN A 122 1.92 -9.95 5.14
C ASN A 122 2.12 -10.61 6.52
N PRO A 123 1.09 -11.29 7.05
CA PRO A 123 1.16 -11.90 8.39
C PRO A 123 2.12 -13.09 8.45
N GLY A 124 2.36 -13.78 7.33
CA GLY A 124 3.28 -14.92 7.26
C GLY A 124 4.74 -14.49 7.42
N ASP A 125 5.16 -13.51 6.63
CA ASP A 125 6.52 -12.95 6.70
C ASP A 125 6.78 -12.28 8.06
N TRP A 126 5.81 -11.51 8.54
CA TRP A 126 5.89 -10.87 9.85
C TRP A 126 6.08 -11.90 10.98
N THR A 127 5.32 -13.00 10.97
CA THR A 127 5.42 -14.03 12.01
C THR A 127 6.78 -14.73 11.99
N LEU A 128 7.30 -15.05 10.80
CA LEU A 128 8.65 -15.62 10.65
C LEU A 128 9.71 -14.68 11.21
N GLN A 129 9.63 -13.40 10.84
CA GLN A 129 10.54 -12.37 11.34
C GLN A 129 10.47 -12.23 12.86
N LYS A 130 9.28 -12.23 13.46
CA LYS A 130 9.15 -12.17 14.93
C LYS A 130 9.70 -13.41 15.63
N MET A 131 9.59 -14.58 15.01
CA MET A 131 10.23 -15.79 15.54
C MET A 131 11.76 -15.70 15.46
N GLU A 132 12.31 -15.11 14.39
CA GLU A 132 13.75 -14.88 14.26
C GLU A 132 14.26 -13.83 15.27
N GLU A 133 13.54 -12.72 15.46
CA GLU A 133 13.85 -11.71 16.46
C GLU A 133 13.88 -12.32 17.88
N LYS A 134 12.93 -13.19 18.22
CA LYS A 134 12.90 -13.91 19.50
C LYS A 134 14.08 -14.90 19.67
N LYS A 135 14.64 -15.40 18.56
CA LYS A 135 15.85 -16.23 18.55
C LYS A 135 17.14 -15.41 18.63
N GLY A 136 17.05 -14.08 18.74
CA GLY A 136 18.21 -13.18 18.75
C GLY A 136 18.65 -12.71 17.35
N GLY A 137 17.80 -12.91 16.34
CA GLY A 137 18.01 -12.42 14.98
C GLY A 137 17.88 -10.90 14.84
N TYR A 138 18.04 -10.41 13.61
CA TYR A 138 17.98 -8.97 13.32
C TYR A 138 16.59 -8.38 13.57
N LYS A 139 16.51 -7.37 14.44
CA LYS A 139 15.28 -6.61 14.70
C LYS A 139 15.01 -5.63 13.56
N ARG A 140 13.91 -5.82 12.84
CA ARG A 140 13.56 -4.96 11.70
C ARG A 140 12.88 -3.68 12.20
N ASP A 141 13.45 -2.54 11.83
CA ASP A 141 12.83 -1.24 12.07
C ASP A 141 11.83 -0.91 10.95
N TYR A 142 10.55 -1.12 11.26
CA TYR A 142 9.41 -0.86 10.38
C TYR A 142 9.05 0.63 10.27
N THR A 143 9.68 1.52 11.06
CA THR A 143 9.33 2.96 11.03
C THR A 143 10.02 3.71 9.89
N LYS A 144 11.10 3.14 9.34
CA LYS A 144 11.92 3.73 8.29
C LYS A 144 11.30 3.52 6.91
N ILE A 145 11.14 4.63 6.18
CA ILE A 145 10.74 4.61 4.78
C ILE A 145 11.98 4.32 3.94
N ASP A 146 11.90 3.29 3.09
CA ASP A 146 12.89 3.07 2.05
C ASP A 146 12.60 3.99 0.86
N ALA A 147 13.20 5.19 0.90
CA ALA A 147 13.00 6.21 -0.12
C ALA A 147 13.33 5.72 -1.54
N LYS A 148 14.27 4.78 -1.68
CA LYS A 148 14.63 4.22 -3.00
C LYS A 148 13.51 3.36 -3.55
N LYS A 149 12.91 2.50 -2.71
CA LYS A 149 11.75 1.68 -3.11
C LYS A 149 10.57 2.56 -3.48
N VAL A 150 10.27 3.59 -2.67
CA VAL A 150 9.17 4.53 -2.94
C VAL A 150 9.40 5.29 -4.24
N ALA A 151 10.60 5.81 -4.49
CA ALA A 151 10.91 6.50 -5.73
C ALA A 151 10.77 5.58 -6.96
N LEU A 152 11.24 4.34 -6.83
CA LEU A 152 11.16 3.35 -7.91
C LEU A 152 9.72 2.97 -8.22
N THR A 153 8.88 2.72 -7.20
CA THR A 153 7.47 2.38 -7.40
C THR A 153 6.68 3.54 -7.99
N LEU A 154 6.92 4.77 -7.55
CA LEU A 154 6.30 5.96 -8.12
C LEU A 154 6.71 6.17 -9.58
N THR A 155 7.98 5.98 -9.90
CA THR A 155 8.50 6.12 -11.28
C THR A 155 7.82 5.12 -12.21
N TRP A 156 7.74 3.85 -11.81
CA TRP A 156 7.07 2.81 -12.59
C TRP A 156 5.56 3.04 -12.70
N ALA A 157 4.91 3.47 -11.62
CA ALA A 157 3.49 3.80 -11.64
C ALA A 157 3.20 4.89 -12.67
N VAL A 158 3.95 5.99 -12.67
CA VAL A 158 3.80 7.07 -13.65
C VAL A 158 4.04 6.58 -15.08
N PHE A 159 5.09 5.79 -15.29
CA PHE A 159 5.42 5.24 -16.60
C PHE A 159 4.28 4.35 -17.16
N VAL A 160 3.83 3.37 -16.37
CA VAL A 160 2.75 2.44 -16.76
C VAL A 160 1.44 3.19 -16.95
N THR A 161 1.08 4.10 -16.04
CA THR A 161 -0.14 4.90 -16.16
C THR A 161 -0.13 5.78 -17.41
N SER A 162 1.01 6.37 -17.77
CA SER A 162 1.12 7.18 -18.99
C SER A 162 0.88 6.35 -20.26
N ILE A 163 1.44 5.15 -20.32
CA ILE A 163 1.21 4.21 -21.44
C ILE A 163 -0.27 3.83 -21.54
N LEU A 164 -0.89 3.46 -20.41
CA LEU A 164 -2.30 3.06 -20.37
C LEU A 164 -3.24 4.21 -20.77
N VAL A 165 -2.96 5.43 -20.32
CA VAL A 165 -3.74 6.63 -20.71
C VAL A 165 -3.58 6.90 -22.20
N SER A 166 -2.38 6.76 -22.77
CA SER A 166 -2.18 6.91 -24.22
C SER A 166 -3.03 5.91 -25.00
N ILE A 167 -2.93 4.62 -24.66
CA ILE A 167 -3.71 3.55 -25.32
C ILE A 167 -5.21 3.80 -25.15
N GLY A 168 -5.65 4.17 -23.94
CA GLY A 168 -7.05 4.50 -23.66
C GLY A 168 -7.56 5.67 -24.52
N ASN A 169 -6.75 6.71 -24.69
CA ASN A 169 -7.10 7.85 -25.55
C ASN A 169 -7.15 7.46 -27.03
N ASP A 170 -6.26 6.60 -27.51
CA ASP A 170 -6.26 6.12 -28.89
C ASP A 170 -7.48 5.24 -29.20
N VAL A 171 -7.90 4.44 -28.21
CA VAL A 171 -9.12 3.63 -28.28
C VAL A 171 -10.36 4.53 -28.25
N VAL A 172 -10.46 5.48 -27.31
CA VAL A 172 -11.64 6.35 -27.16
C VAL A 172 -11.81 7.33 -28.32
N SER A 173 -10.70 7.86 -28.85
CA SER A 173 -10.71 8.76 -30.01
C SER A 173 -11.08 8.06 -31.31
N GLY A 174 -11.10 6.73 -31.33
CA GLY A 174 -11.34 5.92 -32.52
C GLY A 174 -10.18 5.93 -33.52
N SER A 175 -9.06 6.62 -33.21
CA SER A 175 -7.87 6.69 -34.08
C SER A 175 -7.34 5.29 -34.39
N TYR A 176 -7.34 4.41 -33.38
CA TYR A 176 -6.95 3.01 -33.56
C TYR A 176 -7.81 2.28 -34.59
N CYS A 177 -9.12 2.55 -34.63
CA CYS A 177 -10.05 1.90 -35.55
C CYS A 177 -10.04 2.50 -36.96
N VAL A 178 -9.58 3.74 -37.12
CA VAL A 178 -9.32 4.34 -38.43
C VAL A 178 -8.09 3.67 -39.07
N GLU A 179 -7.05 3.40 -38.28
CA GLU A 179 -5.82 2.79 -38.78
C GLU A 179 -5.93 1.26 -38.92
N ASN A 180 -6.71 0.60 -38.06
CA ASN A 180 -6.89 -0.86 -38.04
C ASN A 180 -8.38 -1.28 -38.13
N PRO A 181 -9.05 -1.04 -39.27
CA PRO A 181 -10.50 -1.27 -39.42
C PRO A 181 -10.89 -2.76 -39.35
N GLN A 182 -9.94 -3.68 -39.54
CA GLN A 182 -10.19 -5.13 -39.50
C GLN A 182 -10.20 -5.68 -38.07
N ALA A 183 -9.83 -4.89 -37.05
CA ALA A 183 -9.79 -5.36 -35.68
C ALA A 183 -11.21 -5.74 -35.18
N PRO A 184 -11.41 -6.94 -34.59
CA PRO A 184 -12.73 -7.40 -34.11
C PRO A 184 -13.39 -6.44 -33.12
N PHE A 185 -12.56 -5.82 -32.26
CA PHE A 185 -12.99 -4.79 -31.31
C PHE A 185 -13.62 -3.58 -32.01
N CYS A 186 -13.06 -3.11 -33.13
CA CYS A 186 -13.59 -1.94 -33.83
C CYS A 186 -14.98 -2.18 -34.44
N ARG A 187 -15.25 -3.40 -34.91
CA ARG A 187 -16.58 -3.78 -35.40
C ARG A 187 -17.64 -3.76 -34.29
N VAL A 188 -17.29 -4.20 -33.09
CA VAL A 188 -18.22 -4.29 -31.95
C VAL A 188 -18.50 -2.92 -31.33
N PHE A 189 -17.48 -2.08 -31.17
CA PHE A 189 -17.60 -0.84 -30.39
C PHE A 189 -17.83 0.42 -31.24
N PHE A 190 -17.44 0.41 -32.51
CA PHE A 190 -17.52 1.59 -33.38
C PHE A 190 -18.42 1.41 -34.61
N GLY A 191 -19.00 0.22 -34.82
CA GLY A 191 -20.11 0.02 -35.75
C GLY A 191 -19.83 0.48 -37.18
N THR A 192 -18.60 0.34 -37.67
CA THR A 192 -18.29 0.58 -39.08
C THR A 192 -18.82 -0.59 -39.91
N GLY A 193 -20.12 -0.52 -40.20
CA GLY A 193 -20.76 -1.13 -41.37
C GLY A 193 -20.87 -0.09 -42.47
#